data_AF-A0AAI9TGJ6-F1
#
_entry.id   AF-A0AAI9TGJ6-F1
#
_cell.length_a   1.000
_cell.length_b   1.000
_cell.length_c   1.000
_cell.angle_alpha   90.00
_cell.angle_beta   90.00
_cell.angle_gamma   90.00
#
_symmetry.space_group_name_H-M   'P 1'
#
loop_
_entity.id
_entity.type
_entity.pdbx_description
1 polymer ?
#
loop_
_entity_poly.entity_id
_entity_poly.type
_entity_poly.pdbx_seq_one_letter_code
_entity_poly.pdbx_strand_id
1 'polypeptide(L)'
;MNGITMSDIHNTTTNKGRHEVDPKGWHGTFAFKASDQLLHEYHVASHGYTSGKEGFVLKEATHTAEKADNIRRGGPQSGKIVWPPEELLEEYKDSPIGYSHLPVQR
;
A
#
# COMPACT_ATOMS: atom_id res chain seq x y z
N MET A 1 8.02 17.22 3.86
CA MET A 1 8.47 16.05 3.08
C MET A 1 7.28 15.57 2.29
N ASN A 2 7.41 15.40 0.98
CA ASN A 2 6.32 14.95 0.11
C ASN A 2 6.38 13.43 0.07
N GLY A 3 5.32 12.74 0.46
CA GLY A 3 5.21 11.28 0.39
C GLY A 3 3.91 10.92 -0.31
N ILE A 4 3.97 9.94 -1.22
CA ILE A 4 2.79 9.48 -1.96
C ILE A 4 2.25 8.23 -1.28
N THR A 5 0.95 8.23 -1.01
CA THR A 5 0.24 7.12 -0.37
C THR A 5 -0.92 6.65 -1.22
N MET A 6 -1.10 5.33 -1.34
CA MET A 6 -2.30 4.72 -1.89
C MET A 6 -2.96 3.85 -0.83
N SER A 7 -4.29 3.92 -0.72
CA SER A 7 -5.03 3.03 0.16
C SER A 7 -6.32 2.54 -0.47
N ASP A 8 -6.64 1.26 -0.26
CA ASP A 8 -7.90 0.65 -0.69
C ASP A 8 -8.35 -0.43 0.30
N ILE A 9 -9.66 -0.62 0.48
CA ILE A 9 -10.23 -1.66 1.33
C ILE A 9 -10.96 -2.72 0.50
N HIS A 10 -10.52 -3.97 0.62
CA HIS A 10 -11.04 -5.08 -0.17
C HIS A 10 -10.92 -6.41 0.59
N ASN A 11 -11.59 -7.44 0.08
CA ASN A 11 -11.53 -8.81 0.63
C ASN A 11 -10.90 -9.80 -0.37
N THR A 12 -10.20 -9.30 -1.37
CA THR A 12 -9.58 -10.13 -2.42
C THR A 12 -8.08 -9.97 -2.42
N THR A 13 -7.35 -11.04 -2.71
CA THR A 13 -5.91 -11.03 -2.94
C THR A 13 -5.59 -11.43 -4.38
N THR A 14 -4.33 -11.28 -4.79
CA THR A 14 -3.87 -11.74 -6.11
C THR A 14 -2.78 -12.78 -5.96
N ASN A 15 -3.08 -13.97 -6.45
CA ASN A 15 -2.17 -15.10 -6.45
C ASN A 15 -1.91 -15.55 -7.88
N LYS A 16 -0.66 -15.42 -8.34
CA LYS A 16 -0.26 -15.72 -9.72
C LYS A 16 -1.18 -15.07 -10.77
N GLY A 17 -1.59 -13.82 -10.51
CA GLY A 17 -2.44 -13.03 -11.41
C GLY A 17 -3.94 -13.33 -11.32
N ARG A 18 -4.37 -14.31 -10.52
CA ARG A 18 -5.78 -14.59 -10.27
C ARG A 18 -6.28 -13.84 -9.04
N HIS A 19 -7.45 -13.23 -9.17
CA HIS A 19 -8.16 -12.64 -8.04
C HIS A 19 -8.91 -13.74 -7.28
N GLU A 20 -8.64 -13.87 -5.99
CA GLU A 20 -9.31 -14.81 -5.11
C GLU A 20 -9.70 -14.10 -3.81
N VAL A 21 -10.66 -14.65 -3.07
CA VAL A 21 -11.01 -14.12 -1.75
C VAL A 21 -9.81 -14.32 -0.83
N ASP A 22 -9.40 -13.27 -0.13
CA ASP A 22 -8.32 -13.36 0.82
C ASP A 22 -8.74 -14.27 1.99
N PRO A 23 -7.95 -15.29 2.36
CA PRO A 23 -8.29 -16.21 3.45
C PRO A 23 -8.51 -15.53 4.81
N LYS A 24 -7.92 -14.35 5.03
CA LYS A 24 -8.06 -13.54 6.25
C LYS A 24 -9.20 -12.51 6.12
N GLY A 25 -9.82 -12.40 4.95
CA GLY A 25 -11.01 -11.59 4.70
C GLY A 25 -10.70 -10.13 4.38
N TRP A 26 -11.55 -9.22 4.90
CA TRP A 26 -11.46 -7.79 4.63
C TRP A 26 -10.18 -7.17 5.20
N HIS A 27 -9.51 -6.36 4.39
CA HIS A 27 -8.33 -5.63 4.79
C HIS A 27 -8.18 -4.34 4.01
N GLY A 28 -7.59 -3.34 4.66
CA GLY A 28 -7.05 -2.16 4.00
C GLY A 28 -5.62 -2.45 3.54
N THR A 29 -5.32 -2.21 2.27
CA THR A 29 -3.95 -2.13 1.76
C THR A 29 -3.51 -0.68 1.82
N PHE A 30 -2.37 -0.41 2.44
CA PHE A 30 -1.73 0.90 2.54
C PHE A 30 -0.35 0.82 1.91
N ALA A 31 -0.17 1.49 0.77
CA ALA A 31 1.13 1.58 0.10
C ALA A 31 1.68 3.00 0.24
N PHE A 32 2.95 3.12 0.57
CA PHE A 32 3.58 4.43 0.78
C PHE A 32 5.05 4.43 0.37
N LYS A 33 5.56 5.64 0.17
CA LYS A 33 6.97 5.94 -0.05
C LYS A 33 7.47 7.00 0.94
N ALA A 34 8.55 6.68 1.63
CA ALA A 34 9.39 7.63 2.34
C ALA A 34 10.40 8.29 1.37
N SER A 35 11.14 9.29 1.86
CA SER A 35 12.01 10.11 1.01
C SER A 35 13.13 9.32 0.33
N ASP A 36 13.70 8.33 0.99
CA ASP A 36 14.71 7.42 0.43
C ASP A 36 14.13 6.43 -0.60
N GLN A 37 12.91 5.97 -0.37
CA GLN A 37 12.17 5.08 -1.28
C GLN A 37 11.74 5.80 -2.56
N LEU A 38 11.45 7.10 -2.49
CA LEU A 38 11.26 7.95 -3.67
C LEU A 38 12.53 8.02 -4.52
N LEU A 39 13.71 8.16 -3.91
CA LEU A 39 14.98 8.30 -4.63
C LEU A 39 15.38 7.03 -5.40
N HIS A 40 14.99 5.86 -4.90
CA HIS A 40 15.37 4.58 -5.51
C HIS A 40 14.22 3.87 -6.24
N GLU A 41 13.03 4.47 -6.31
CA GLU A 41 11.83 3.92 -6.97
C GLU A 41 11.32 2.62 -6.33
N TYR A 42 11.16 2.65 -5.01
CA TYR A 42 10.58 1.57 -4.21
C TYR A 42 9.35 2.04 -3.44
N HIS A 43 8.52 1.08 -3.03
CA HIS A 43 7.40 1.30 -2.12
C HIS A 43 7.29 0.17 -1.09
N VAL A 44 6.64 0.48 0.03
CA VAL A 44 6.20 -0.50 1.02
C VAL A 44 4.69 -0.63 0.92
N ALA A 45 4.19 -1.86 1.04
CA ALA A 45 2.76 -2.14 1.22
C ALA A 45 2.52 -2.83 2.57
N SER A 46 1.58 -2.31 3.32
CA SER A 46 1.09 -2.87 4.58
C SER A 46 -0.38 -3.21 4.47
N HIS A 47 -0.82 -4.29 5.10
CA HIS A 47 -2.21 -4.74 5.08
C HIS A 47 -2.73 -4.77 6.51
N GLY A 48 -3.78 -4.01 6.79
CA GLY A 48 -4.49 -4.03 8.06
C GLY A 48 -5.82 -4.77 7.92
N TYR A 49 -5.97 -5.91 8.58
CA TYR A 49 -7.17 -6.74 8.48
C TYR A 49 -8.26 -6.24 9.43
N THR A 50 -9.49 -6.24 8.95
CA THR A 50 -10.65 -5.70 9.65
C THR A 50 -11.71 -6.76 9.95
N SER A 51 -12.74 -6.41 10.71
CA SER A 51 -13.92 -7.28 10.89
C SER A 51 -14.83 -7.35 9.67
N GLY A 52 -14.72 -6.40 8.75
CA GLY A 52 -15.58 -6.28 7.58
C GLY A 52 -15.27 -5.01 6.80
N LYS A 53 -15.96 -4.80 5.68
CA LYS A 53 -15.78 -3.61 4.81
C LYS A 53 -15.89 -2.28 5.55
N GLU A 54 -16.83 -2.20 6.49
CA GLU A 54 -17.11 -0.99 7.29
C GLU A 54 -16.59 -1.11 8.73
N GLY A 55 -15.80 -2.15 9.01
CA GLY A 55 -15.16 -2.33 10.31
C GLY A 55 -13.84 -1.58 10.34
N PHE A 56 -13.75 -0.48 11.08
CA PHE A 56 -12.51 0.30 11.18
C PHE A 56 -11.56 -0.16 12.30
N VAL A 57 -11.93 -1.24 13.01
CA VAL A 57 -11.07 -1.86 14.03
C VAL A 57 -10.13 -2.86 13.36
N LEU A 58 -8.82 -2.59 13.48
CA LEU A 58 -7.77 -3.50 13.00
C LEU A 58 -7.63 -4.69 13.94
N LYS A 59 -7.66 -5.89 13.38
CA LYS A 59 -7.45 -7.16 14.11
C LYS A 59 -6.01 -7.61 14.09
N GLU A 60 -5.36 -7.46 12.95
CA GLU A 60 -3.97 -7.82 12.71
C GLU A 60 -3.41 -6.98 11.56
N ALA A 61 -2.08 -6.91 11.48
CA ALA A 61 -1.38 -6.24 10.40
C ALA A 61 -0.29 -7.14 9.82
N THR A 62 -0.05 -7.02 8.52
CA THR A 62 1.09 -7.64 7.85
C THR A 62 1.82 -6.59 7.03
N HIS A 63 3.15 -6.67 7.03
CA HIS A 63 4.00 -5.76 6.28
C HIS A 63 4.78 -6.58 5.26
N THR A 64 4.77 -6.15 3.99
CA THR A 64 5.66 -6.73 2.99
C THR A 64 6.97 -5.96 2.97
N ALA A 65 8.07 -6.65 2.66
CA ALA A 65 9.32 -5.99 2.33
C ALA A 65 9.14 -4.98 1.18
N GLU A 66 10.09 -4.07 1.06
CA GLU A 66 10.14 -3.10 -0.03
C GLU A 66 10.09 -3.79 -1.40
N LYS A 67 9.42 -3.11 -2.33
CA LYS A 67 9.19 -3.57 -3.69
C LYS A 67 9.58 -2.47 -4.65
N ALA A 68 10.30 -2.82 -5.71
CA ALA A 68 10.53 -1.90 -6.81
C ALA A 68 9.18 -1.52 -7.44
N ASP A 69 9.03 -0.26 -7.84
CA ASP A 69 7.77 0.25 -8.38
C ASP A 69 7.33 -0.49 -9.64
N ASN A 70 8.30 -0.91 -10.46
CA ASN A 70 8.09 -1.64 -11.70
C ASN A 70 7.68 -3.12 -11.51
N ILE A 71 7.49 -3.60 -10.27
CA ILE A 71 7.03 -4.97 -10.02
C ILE A 71 5.67 -5.19 -10.71
N ARG A 72 5.61 -6.28 -11.48
CA ARG A 72 4.43 -6.68 -12.24
C ARG A 72 3.51 -7.55 -11.40
N ARG A 73 2.25 -7.13 -11.27
CA ARG A 73 1.17 -7.88 -10.63
C ARG A 73 0.86 -9.12 -11.46
N GLY A 74 1.13 -10.31 -10.91
CA GLY A 74 0.84 -11.59 -11.57
C GLY A 74 1.99 -12.21 -12.35
N GLY A 75 3.22 -11.69 -12.18
CA GLY A 75 4.44 -12.29 -12.73
C GLY A 75 5.00 -11.59 -13.97
N PRO A 76 6.12 -12.09 -14.53
CA PRO A 76 6.91 -11.37 -15.54
C PRO A 76 6.14 -11.04 -16.83
N GLN A 77 5.15 -11.86 -17.19
CA GLN A 77 4.35 -11.68 -18.41
C GLN A 77 3.18 -10.70 -18.24
N SER A 78 2.87 -10.27 -17.02
CA SER A 78 1.78 -9.32 -16.79
C SER A 78 2.20 -7.91 -17.17
N GLY A 79 1.35 -7.21 -17.93
CA GLY A 79 1.53 -5.78 -18.23
C GLY A 79 1.10 -4.85 -17.09
N LYS A 80 0.53 -5.39 -16.01
CA LYS A 80 0.02 -4.57 -14.89
C LYS A 80 1.10 -4.33 -13.86
N ILE A 81 1.57 -3.09 -13.75
CA ILE A 81 2.51 -2.65 -12.71
C ILE A 81 1.73 -2.43 -11.39
N VAL A 82 2.34 -2.80 -10.26
CA VAL A 82 1.73 -2.67 -8.92
C VAL A 82 1.67 -1.22 -8.47
N TRP A 83 2.76 -0.46 -8.64
CA TRP A 83 2.77 0.97 -8.41
C TRP A 83 2.34 1.68 -9.70
N PRO A 84 1.23 2.42 -9.71
CA PRO A 84 0.78 3.09 -10.91
C PRO A 84 1.71 4.27 -11.26
N PRO A 85 1.75 4.68 -12.54
CA PRO A 85 2.42 5.91 -12.96
C PRO A 85 1.93 7.13 -12.17
N GLU A 86 2.79 8.15 -12.04
CA GLU A 86 2.53 9.35 -11.25
C GLU A 86 1.27 10.11 -11.72
N GLU A 87 0.99 10.09 -13.02
CA GLU A 87 -0.21 10.71 -13.60
C GLU A 87 -1.54 10.06 -13.15
N LEU A 88 -1.49 8.86 -12.58
CA LEU A 88 -2.65 8.16 -12.02
C LEU A 88 -2.74 8.30 -10.49
N LEU A 89 -1.77 8.97 -9.86
CA LEU A 89 -1.75 9.17 -8.42
C LEU A 89 -2.47 10.48 -8.09
N GLU A 90 -3.48 10.38 -7.22
CA GLU A 90 -4.15 11.55 -6.67
C GLU A 90 -3.31 12.13 -5.53
N GLU A 91 -2.66 13.27 -5.78
CA GLU A 91 -2.00 14.03 -4.72
C GLU A 91 -3.04 14.86 -3.97
N TYR A 92 -3.31 14.47 -2.72
CA TYR A 92 -4.07 15.32 -1.81
C TYR A 92 -3.21 16.51 -1.40
N LYS A 93 -3.51 17.69 -1.97
CA LYS A 93 -2.91 18.96 -1.53
C LYS A 93 -3.23 19.16 -0.05
N ASP A 94 -2.20 19.51 0.72
CA ASP A 94 -2.29 19.70 2.18
C ASP A 94 -2.75 18.45 2.94
N SER A 95 -2.51 17.25 2.39
CA SER A 95 -2.88 16.00 3.05
C SER A 95 -2.32 15.99 4.48
N PRO A 96 -3.17 15.80 5.51
CA PRO A 96 -2.76 15.84 6.90
C PRO A 96 -1.97 14.59 7.30
N ILE A 97 -1.33 13.88 6.36
CA ILE A 97 -0.60 12.63 6.61
C ILE A 97 0.27 12.86 7.84
N GLY A 98 -0.18 12.22 8.91
CA GLY A 98 0.39 12.34 10.23
C GLY A 98 1.84 11.92 10.16
N TYR A 99 2.71 12.87 10.45
CA TYR A 99 4.12 12.62 10.67
C TYR A 99 4.25 11.67 11.88
N SER A 100 4.25 10.35 11.66
CA SER A 100 4.71 9.36 12.66
C SER A 100 6.25 9.29 12.71
N HIS A 101 6.90 10.42 12.52
CA HIS A 101 8.29 10.62 12.90
C HIS A 101 8.34 11.91 13.69
N LEU A 102 7.80 11.88 14.90
CA LEU A 102 8.26 12.82 15.92
C LEU A 102 9.72 12.49 16.20
N PRO A 103 10.69 13.36 15.86
CA PRO A 103 12.02 13.24 16.45
C PRO A 103 11.86 13.57 17.93
N VAL A 104 11.91 12.52 18.76
CA VAL A 104 12.22 12.57 20.20
C VAL A 104 11.26 13.39 21.06
N GLN A 105 10.52 12.66 21.89
CA GLN A 105 9.95 13.18 23.12
C GLN A 105 11.08 13.77 24.00
N ARG A 106 11.07 15.09 24.20
CA ARG A 106 11.77 15.78 25.30
C ARG A 106 10.83 16.77 25.95
#